data_AF-A0A3N7H6C3-F1
#
_entry.id   AF-A0A3N7H6C3-F1
#
_cell.length_a   1.000
_cell.length_b   1.000
_cell.length_c   1.000
_cell.angle_alpha   90.00
_cell.angle_beta   90.00
_cell.angle_gamma   90.00
#
_symmetry.space_group_name_H-M   'P 1'
#
loop_
_entity.id
_entity.type
_entity.pdbx_description
1 polymer ?
#
loop_
_entity_poly.entity_id
_entity_poly.type
_entity_poly.pdbx_seq_one_letter_code
_entity_poly.pdbx_strand_id
1 'polypeptide(L)'
;GEFVAFEAAVSLLYKRGMGEIVESVYNRCVASLDLPKDTVQNYVKAIYEPFTDEEISREIAGIIRGTHIRAEVEVIYQKLENLHIACPDHKGDWYFSGDYPTPGGNRVVNRAYMNWVEGKNVRAYFSA
;
A
#
# COMPACT_ATOMS: atom_id res chain seq x y z
N GLY A 1 -9.56 1.34 9.20
CA GLY A 1 -8.15 1.53 9.59
C GLY A 1 -7.55 2.42 8.54
N GLU A 2 -6.85 3.47 8.94
CA GLU A 2 -6.29 4.46 8.02
C GLU A 2 -4.82 4.11 7.77
N PHE A 3 -4.45 3.88 6.50
CA PHE A 3 -3.09 3.51 6.09
C PHE A 3 -2.44 4.73 5.42
N VAL A 4 -1.77 5.57 6.20
CA VAL A 4 -1.29 6.88 5.72
C VAL A 4 -0.32 6.79 4.53
N ALA A 5 0.51 5.72 4.45
CA ALA A 5 1.41 5.51 3.33
C ALA A 5 0.67 5.15 2.03
N PHE A 6 -0.43 4.38 2.14
CA PHE A 6 -1.28 4.06 1.00
C PHE A 6 -2.00 5.32 0.48
N GLU A 7 -2.61 6.09 1.39
CA GLU A 7 -3.27 7.36 1.05
C GLU A 7 -2.29 8.37 0.43
N ALA A 8 -1.05 8.42 0.93
CA ALA A 8 0.01 9.23 0.35
C ALA A 8 0.37 8.80 -1.08
N ALA A 9 0.56 7.50 -1.32
CA ALA A 9 0.86 6.98 -2.65
C ALA A 9 -0.28 7.27 -3.65
N VAL A 10 -1.53 7.05 -3.23
CA VAL A 10 -2.73 7.39 -4.03
C VAL A 10 -2.80 8.89 -4.31
N SER A 11 -2.59 9.73 -3.30
CA SER A 11 -2.52 11.20 -3.45
C SER A 11 -1.47 11.61 -4.50
N LEU A 12 -0.27 11.02 -4.43
CA LEU A 12 0.80 11.28 -5.39
C LEU A 12 0.43 10.86 -6.81
N LEU A 13 -0.24 9.70 -7.00
CA LEU A 13 -0.71 9.27 -8.31
C LEU A 13 -1.65 10.32 -8.93
N TYR A 14 -2.64 10.79 -8.18
CA TYR A 14 -3.55 11.82 -8.67
C TYR A 14 -2.87 13.16 -8.93
N LYS A 15 -1.97 13.60 -8.03
CA LYS A 15 -1.20 14.84 -8.22
C LYS A 15 -0.33 14.82 -9.47
N ARG A 16 0.15 13.64 -9.89
CA ARG A 16 0.97 13.47 -11.11
C ARG A 16 0.15 13.15 -12.36
N GLY A 17 -1.17 13.09 -12.26
CA GLY A 17 -2.04 12.71 -13.37
C GLY A 17 -1.91 11.24 -13.77
N MET A 18 -1.46 10.38 -12.85
CA MET A 18 -1.28 8.93 -13.01
C MET A 18 -2.45 8.13 -12.40
N GLY A 19 -3.65 8.71 -12.39
CA GLY A 19 -4.84 8.13 -11.77
C GLY A 19 -5.28 6.82 -12.41
N GLU A 20 -4.92 6.58 -13.67
CA GLU A 20 -5.16 5.35 -14.41
C GLU A 20 -4.51 4.12 -13.77
N ILE A 21 -3.44 4.29 -12.98
CA ILE A 21 -2.81 3.20 -12.25
C ILE A 21 -3.79 2.63 -11.21
N VAL A 22 -4.56 3.48 -10.53
CA VAL A 22 -5.56 3.06 -9.53
C VAL A 22 -6.61 2.15 -10.19
N GLU A 23 -7.11 2.56 -11.36
CA GLU A 23 -8.09 1.80 -12.14
C GLU A 23 -7.50 0.50 -12.70
N SER A 24 -6.28 0.56 -13.24
CA SER A 24 -5.56 -0.61 -13.75
C SER A 24 -5.35 -1.67 -12.68
N VAL A 25 -4.92 -1.26 -11.47
CA VAL A 25 -4.77 -2.17 -10.32
C VAL A 25 -6.11 -2.77 -9.94
N TYR A 26 -7.18 -1.99 -9.92
CA TYR A 26 -8.52 -2.49 -9.61
C TYR A 26 -8.95 -3.58 -10.61
N ASN A 27 -8.82 -3.30 -11.91
CA ASN A 27 -9.18 -4.25 -12.97
C ASN A 27 -8.35 -5.55 -12.88
N ARG A 28 -7.05 -5.46 -12.53
CA ARG A 28 -6.22 -6.64 -12.27
C ARG A 28 -6.67 -7.42 -11.04
N CYS A 29 -7.04 -6.74 -9.96
CA CYS A 29 -7.60 -7.39 -8.76
C CYS A 29 -8.91 -8.13 -9.09
N VAL A 30 -9.81 -7.52 -9.87
CA VAL A 30 -11.06 -8.16 -10.30
C VAL A 30 -10.79 -9.38 -11.18
N ALA A 31 -9.93 -9.26 -12.19
CA ALA A 31 -9.56 -10.36 -13.07
C ALA A 31 -8.89 -11.54 -12.32
N SER A 32 -8.28 -11.26 -11.16
CA SER A 32 -7.63 -12.29 -10.34
C SER A 32 -8.60 -13.13 -9.50
N LEU A 33 -9.88 -12.77 -9.44
CA LEU A 33 -10.89 -13.53 -8.70
C LEU A 33 -11.08 -14.95 -9.24
N ASP A 34 -10.92 -15.12 -10.56
CA ASP A 34 -11.08 -16.40 -11.26
C ASP A 34 -9.77 -17.20 -11.36
N LEU A 35 -8.65 -16.64 -10.88
CA LEU A 35 -7.36 -17.30 -10.92
C LEU A 35 -7.19 -18.31 -9.77
N PRO A 36 -6.46 -19.42 -10.00
CA PRO A 36 -6.02 -20.30 -8.92
C PRO A 36 -5.27 -19.51 -7.84
N LYS A 37 -5.49 -19.85 -6.56
CA LYS A 37 -4.94 -19.06 -5.43
C LYS A 37 -3.43 -18.86 -5.54
N ASP A 38 -2.72 -19.90 -5.98
CA ASP A 38 -1.26 -19.95 -6.04
C ASP A 38 -0.65 -19.10 -7.15
N THR A 39 -1.47 -18.59 -8.07
CA THR A 39 -1.01 -17.73 -9.18
C THR A 39 -1.34 -16.25 -8.96
N VAL A 40 -2.11 -15.92 -7.91
CA VAL A 40 -2.49 -14.53 -7.60
C VAL A 40 -1.30 -13.77 -7.03
N GLN A 41 -0.96 -12.66 -7.67
CA GLN A 41 0.08 -11.73 -7.24
C GLN A 41 -0.52 -10.56 -6.45
N ASN A 42 0.30 -9.88 -5.64
CA ASN A 42 -0.10 -8.61 -5.03
C ASN A 42 -0.02 -7.49 -6.08
N TYR A 43 -1.17 -7.11 -6.65
CA TYR A 43 -1.21 -6.03 -7.65
C TYR A 43 -1.13 -4.64 -7.03
N VAL A 44 -1.39 -4.53 -5.72
CA VAL A 44 -1.37 -3.26 -4.99
C VAL A 44 0.04 -2.69 -4.89
N LYS A 45 1.10 -3.49 -5.11
CA LYS A 45 2.49 -2.99 -5.20
C LYS A 45 2.64 -1.90 -6.28
N ALA A 46 1.89 -1.99 -7.38
CA ALA A 46 1.93 -1.00 -8.46
C ALA A 46 1.47 0.40 -8.03
N ILE A 47 0.76 0.54 -6.91
CA ILE A 47 0.40 1.85 -6.34
C ILE A 47 1.63 2.60 -5.83
N TYR A 48 2.65 1.86 -5.40
CA TYR A 48 3.88 2.40 -4.79
C TYR A 48 5.05 2.47 -5.77
N GLU A 49 5.09 1.59 -6.77
CA GLU A 49 6.18 1.49 -7.77
C GLU A 49 6.66 2.82 -8.39
N PRO A 50 5.81 3.83 -8.64
CA PRO A 50 6.26 5.09 -9.23
C PRO A 50 7.01 6.04 -8.28
N PHE A 51 7.12 5.71 -6.99
CA PHE A 51 7.59 6.64 -5.96
C PHE A 51 8.76 6.07 -5.17
N THR A 52 9.64 6.96 -4.72
CA THR A 52 10.64 6.60 -3.70
C THR A 52 10.04 6.71 -2.29
N ASP A 53 10.66 6.02 -1.33
CA ASP A 53 10.26 6.09 0.08
C ASP A 53 10.29 7.53 0.61
N GLU A 54 11.24 8.36 0.15
CA GLU A 54 11.34 9.77 0.51
C GLU A 54 10.18 10.61 -0.06
N GLU A 55 9.71 10.31 -1.28
CA GLU A 55 8.57 10.98 -1.87
C GLU A 55 7.28 10.68 -1.11
N ILE A 56 7.06 9.41 -0.78
CA ILE A 56 5.94 8.97 0.06
C ILE A 56 6.04 9.62 1.44
N SER A 57 7.22 9.59 2.07
CA SER A 57 7.44 10.19 3.40
C SER A 57 7.14 11.69 3.42
N ARG A 58 7.53 12.42 2.37
CA ARG A 58 7.24 13.85 2.22
C ARG A 58 5.75 14.11 2.04
N GLU A 59 5.06 13.28 1.27
CA GLU A 59 3.61 13.39 1.12
C GLU A 59 2.88 13.10 2.44
N ILE A 60 3.30 12.06 3.18
CA ILE A 60 2.79 11.74 4.53
C ILE A 60 3.01 12.93 5.46
N ALA A 61 4.19 13.55 5.44
CA ALA A 61 4.48 14.72 6.25
C ALA A 61 3.53 15.88 5.92
N GLY A 62 3.19 16.07 4.65
CA GLY A 62 2.18 17.03 4.20
C GLY A 62 0.77 16.72 4.74
N ILE A 63 0.36 15.44 4.68
CA ILE A 63 -0.92 14.96 5.23
C ILE A 63 -1.00 15.22 6.74
N ILE A 64 0.06 14.86 7.49
CA ILE A 64 0.13 15.05 8.94
C ILE A 64 0.15 16.54 9.31
N ARG A 65 0.91 17.35 8.58
CA ARG A 65 1.01 18.79 8.81
C ARG A 65 -0.36 19.47 8.70
N GLY A 66 -1.15 19.07 7.71
CA GLY A 66 -2.44 19.68 7.40
C GLY A 66 -2.33 21.21 7.27
N THR A 67 -3.36 21.93 7.69
CA THR A 67 -3.34 23.41 7.73
C THR A 67 -3.01 23.98 9.11
N HIS A 68 -2.86 23.12 10.12
CA HIS A 68 -2.83 23.51 11.53
C HIS A 68 -1.40 23.65 12.06
N ILE A 69 -0.44 22.93 11.47
CA ILE A 69 0.97 22.95 11.87
C ILE A 69 1.74 23.99 11.04
N ARG A 70 2.24 25.01 11.73
CA ARG A 70 3.00 26.12 11.12
C ARG A 70 4.50 25.81 10.96
N ALA A 71 5.00 24.79 11.63
CA ALA A 71 6.37 24.31 11.50
C ALA A 71 6.54 23.41 10.28
N GLU A 72 7.79 23.23 9.85
CA GLU A 72 8.15 22.16 8.92
C GLU A 72 7.99 20.81 9.61
N VAL A 73 7.45 19.84 8.89
CA VAL A 73 7.25 18.47 9.35
C VAL A 73 7.99 17.57 8.39
N GLU A 74 8.84 16.71 8.93
CA GLU A 74 9.48 15.62 8.21
C GLU A 74 9.15 14.32 8.92
N VAL A 75 8.89 13.27 8.13
CA VAL A 75 8.68 11.92 8.64
C VAL A 75 9.86 11.07 8.20
N ILE A 76 10.55 10.49 9.17
CA ILE A 76 11.74 9.66 8.94
C ILE A 76 11.38 8.23 9.31
N TYR A 77 11.45 7.32 8.33
CA TYR A 77 11.30 5.90 8.56
C TYR A 77 12.65 5.20 8.67
N GLN A 78 12.70 4.16 9.50
CA GLN A 78 13.82 3.22 9.52
C GLN A 78 13.79 2.40 8.23
N LYS A 79 14.94 2.28 7.55
CA LYS A 79 15.05 1.43 6.36
C LYS A 79 14.87 -0.05 6.68
N LEU A 80 14.32 -0.81 5.73
CA LEU A 80 14.11 -2.26 5.89
C LEU A 80 15.42 -3.03 6.09
N GLU A 81 16.50 -2.65 5.42
CA GLU A 81 17.80 -3.30 5.60
C GLU A 81 18.26 -3.19 7.05
N ASN A 82 18.05 -2.03 7.66
CA ASN A 82 18.42 -1.83 9.06
C ASN A 82 17.50 -2.60 10.01
N LEU A 83 16.23 -2.81 9.66
CA LEU A 83 15.34 -3.70 10.41
C LEU A 83 15.87 -5.14 10.38
N HIS A 84 16.30 -5.62 9.21
CA HIS A 84 16.87 -6.97 9.05
C HIS A 84 18.20 -7.14 9.78
N ILE A 85 19.00 -6.08 9.91
CA ILE A 85 20.23 -6.07 10.73
C ILE A 85 19.88 -6.13 12.23
N ALA A 86 18.90 -5.33 12.67
CA ALA A 86 18.51 -5.24 14.08
C ALA A 86 17.77 -6.49 14.58
N CYS A 87 17.01 -7.15 13.71
CA CYS A 87 16.17 -8.30 14.03
C CYS A 87 16.45 -9.48 13.08
N PRO A 88 17.65 -10.07 13.12
CA PRO A 88 18.08 -11.06 12.14
C PRO A 88 17.21 -12.33 12.12
N ASP A 89 16.61 -12.71 13.24
CA ASP A 89 15.76 -13.90 13.36
C ASP A 89 14.26 -13.63 13.08
N HIS A 90 13.88 -12.37 12.84
CA HIS A 90 12.50 -11.95 12.61
C HIS A 90 12.33 -11.34 11.21
N LYS A 91 12.12 -12.21 10.21
CA LYS A 91 12.05 -11.83 8.78
C LYS A 91 10.71 -11.23 8.33
N GLY A 92 9.78 -10.97 9.25
CA GLY A 92 8.44 -10.50 8.92
C GLY A 92 8.42 -9.01 8.57
N ASP A 93 8.78 -8.64 7.34
CA ASP A 93 8.77 -7.26 6.86
C ASP A 93 7.62 -6.95 5.88
N TRP A 94 6.85 -7.96 5.48
CA TRP A 94 5.76 -7.87 4.51
C TRP A 94 4.70 -6.80 4.80
N TYR A 95 4.52 -6.42 6.07
CA TYR A 95 3.61 -5.33 6.47
C TYR A 95 4.14 -3.96 6.03
N PHE A 96 5.46 -3.82 5.92
CA PHE A 96 6.16 -2.60 5.51
C PHE A 96 6.55 -2.63 4.03
N SER A 97 7.04 -3.76 3.52
CA SER A 97 7.46 -3.91 2.12
C SER A 97 6.30 -4.16 1.16
N GLY A 98 5.14 -4.57 1.68
CA GLY A 98 4.03 -5.06 0.87
C GLY A 98 4.32 -6.40 0.16
N ASP A 99 5.45 -7.05 0.45
CA ASP A 99 5.85 -8.30 -0.17
C ASP A 99 5.33 -9.50 0.64
N TYR A 100 4.05 -9.81 0.45
CA TYR A 100 3.40 -10.90 1.17
C TYR A 100 3.98 -12.27 0.75
N PRO A 101 4.46 -13.09 1.71
CA PRO A 101 5.16 -14.33 1.39
C PRO A 101 4.22 -15.48 0.98
N THR A 102 2.89 -15.28 1.06
CA THR A 102 1.91 -16.34 0.80
C THR A 102 0.89 -15.94 -0.25
N PRO A 103 0.45 -16.87 -1.12
CA PRO A 103 -0.62 -16.59 -2.09
C PRO A 103 -1.94 -16.18 -1.43
N GLY A 104 -2.21 -16.69 -0.22
CA GLY A 104 -3.34 -16.25 0.59
C GLY A 104 -3.27 -14.77 0.97
N GLY A 105 -2.09 -14.27 1.33
CA GLY A 105 -1.85 -12.84 1.59
C GLY A 105 -2.15 -11.97 0.38
N ASN A 106 -1.67 -12.38 -0.80
CA ASN A 106 -1.91 -11.67 -2.07
C ASN A 106 -3.40 -11.52 -2.40
N ARG A 107 -4.19 -12.58 -2.21
CA ARG A 107 -5.65 -12.49 -2.42
C ARG A 107 -6.31 -11.48 -1.49
N VAL A 108 -5.87 -11.42 -0.24
CA VAL A 108 -6.50 -10.57 0.77
C VAL A 108 -6.16 -9.11 0.50
N VAL A 109 -4.91 -8.78 0.18
CA VAL A 109 -4.54 -7.39 -0.13
C VAL A 109 -5.25 -6.91 -1.41
N ASN A 110 -5.37 -7.74 -2.45
CA ASN A 110 -6.15 -7.41 -3.64
C ASN A 110 -7.63 -7.18 -3.30
N ARG A 111 -8.22 -8.01 -2.43
CA ARG A 111 -9.62 -7.85 -1.98
C ARG A 111 -9.82 -6.62 -1.11
N ALA A 112 -8.88 -6.31 -0.23
CA ALA A 112 -8.89 -5.10 0.59
C ALA A 112 -8.85 -3.84 -0.30
N TYR A 113 -8.01 -3.87 -1.34
CA TYR A 113 -7.93 -2.79 -2.32
C TYR A 113 -9.25 -2.61 -3.09
N MET A 114 -9.87 -3.69 -3.58
CA MET A 114 -11.19 -3.61 -4.22
C MET A 114 -12.23 -3.00 -3.28
N ASN A 115 -12.29 -3.45 -2.02
CA ASN A 115 -13.21 -2.89 -1.03
C ASN A 115 -12.98 -1.39 -0.80
N TRP A 116 -11.72 -0.93 -0.79
CA TRP A 116 -11.38 0.49 -0.66
C TRP A 116 -11.89 1.30 -1.87
N VAL A 117 -11.65 0.83 -3.10
CA VAL A 117 -12.15 1.49 -4.33
C VAL A 117 -13.68 1.57 -4.34
N GLU A 118 -14.35 0.50 -3.91
CA GLU A 118 -15.82 0.42 -3.86
C GLU A 118 -16.46 1.16 -2.68
N GLY A 119 -15.66 1.74 -1.77
CA GLY A 119 -16.16 2.40 -0.56
C GLY A 119 -16.80 1.44 0.46
N LYS A 120 -16.50 0.14 0.40
CA LYS A 120 -17.05 -0.87 1.31
C LYS A 120 -16.21 -0.97 2.59
N ASN A 121 -16.82 -0.66 3.73
CA ASN A 121 -16.17 -0.79 5.05
C ASN A 121 -16.30 -2.22 5.63
N VAL A 122 -15.92 -3.25 4.86
CA VAL A 122 -15.93 -4.67 5.28
C VAL A 122 -14.51 -5.23 5.33
N ARG A 123 -14.23 -6.05 6.35
CA ARG A 123 -12.91 -6.70 6.52
C ARG A 123 -12.68 -7.73 5.41
N ALA A 124 -11.56 -7.62 4.70
CA ALA A 124 -11.23 -8.43 3.52
C ALA A 124 -11.15 -9.95 3.74
N TYR A 125 -10.92 -10.40 4.98
CA TYR A 125 -10.89 -11.82 5.34
C TYR A 125 -12.28 -12.43 5.65
N PHE A 126 -13.34 -11.62 5.74
CA PHE A 126 -14.69 -12.05 6.11
C PHE A 126 -15.72 -11.90 4.99
N SER A 127 -15.33 -11.40 3.82
CA SER A 127 -16.17 -11.45 2.63
C SER A 127 -16.13 -12.87 2.08
N ALA A 128 -17.21 -13.63 2.31
CA ALA A 128 -17.49 -14.90 1.68
C ALA A 128 -17.77 -14.71 0.18
#